data_AF-A0AAD9IW72-F1
#
_entry.id   AF-A0AAD9IW72-F1
#
_cell.length_a   1.000
_cell.length_b   1.000
_cell.length_c   1.000
_cell.angle_alpha   90.00
_cell.angle_beta   90.00
_cell.angle_gamma   90.00
#
_symmetry.space_group_name_H-M   'P 1'
#
loop_
_entity.id
_entity.type
_entity.pdbx_description
1 polymer ?
#
loop_
_entity_poly.entity_id
_entity_poly.type
_entity_poly.pdbx_seq_one_letter_code
_entity_poly.pdbx_strand_id
1 'polypeptide(L)' 'MMFSTKSRDNDIDSINCAAYFDACWWFHKCHNSLLTGTYGKNLKYAGGITWNSDWGFYKFAKLATMMIRPN' A
#
# COMPACT_ATOMS: atom_id res chain seq x y z
N MET A 1 -0.74 -10.91 -6.15
CA MET A 1 -1.17 -11.35 -4.80
C MET A 1 -2.67 -11.23 -4.67
N MET A 2 -3.27 -11.92 -3.71
CA MET A 2 -4.69 -11.75 -3.37
C MET A 2 -4.91 -10.43 -2.64
N PHE A 3 -6.15 -9.94 -2.62
CA PHE A 3 -6.48 -8.67 -1.99
C PHE A 3 -6.70 -8.85 -0.48
N SER A 4 -5.93 -8.15 0.34
CA SER A 4 -6.02 -8.18 1.81
C SER A 4 -6.65 -6.90 2.37
N THR A 5 -7.38 -7.06 3.46
CA THR A 5 -8.00 -5.97 4.24
C THR A 5 -7.71 -6.16 5.71
N LYS A 6 -7.98 -5.15 6.55
CA LYS A 6 -7.79 -5.23 8.00
C LYS A 6 -8.46 -6.45 8.64
N SER A 7 -9.62 -6.87 8.12
CA SER A 7 -10.39 -8.01 8.63
C SER A 7 -10.14 -9.32 7.90
N ARG A 8 -9.40 -9.31 6.78
CA ARG A 8 -9.14 -10.50 5.98
C ARG A 8 -7.72 -10.47 5.43
N ASP A 9 -6.86 -11.23 6.08
CA ASP A 9 -5.48 -11.40 5.69
C ASP A 9 -5.33 -12.48 4.61
N ASN A 10 -4.83 -12.07 3.45
CA ASN A 10 -4.54 -12.95 2.31
C ASN A 10 -3.11 -12.74 1.79
N ASP A 11 -2.26 -12.03 2.56
CA ASP A 11 -0.88 -11.80 2.18
C ASP A 11 0.02 -12.97 2.64
N ILE A 12 1.30 -12.94 2.30
CA ILE A 12 2.23 -14.04 2.63
C ILE A 12 3.19 -13.68 3.77
N ASP A 13 3.03 -12.48 4.33
CA ASP A 13 3.87 -12.04 5.43
C ASP A 13 3.44 -12.75 6.73
N SER A 14 4.27 -12.66 7.76
CA SER A 14 3.90 -13.19 9.08
C SER A 14 2.96 -12.25 9.84
N ILE A 15 2.79 -11.03 9.35
CA ILE A 15 1.90 -10.01 9.90
C ILE A 15 0.77 -9.71 8.92
N ASN A 16 -0.37 -9.29 9.43
CA ASN A 16 -1.43 -8.72 8.59
C ASN A 16 -1.01 -7.31 8.12
N CYS A 17 -0.47 -7.22 6.91
CA CYS A 17 0.07 -5.96 6.37
C CYS A 17 -1.04 -4.91 6.19
N ALA A 18 -2.25 -5.35 5.85
CA ALA A 18 -3.39 -4.45 5.74
C ALA A 18 -3.75 -3.79 7.08
N ALA A 19 -3.65 -4.52 8.19
CA ALA A 19 -3.84 -3.97 9.52
C ALA A 19 -2.66 -3.06 9.95
N TYR A 20 -1.42 -3.45 9.65
CA TYR A 20 -0.23 -2.70 10.03
C TYR A 20 -0.13 -1.33 9.35
N PHE A 21 -0.41 -1.25 8.04
CA PHE A 21 -0.36 -0.02 7.25
C PHE A 21 -1.69 0.74 7.21
N ASP A 22 -2.70 0.27 7.94
CA ASP A 22 -4.04 0.84 7.97
C ASP A 22 -4.71 0.97 6.58
N ALA A 23 -4.45 0.03 5.68
CA ALA A 23 -4.81 0.13 4.27
C ALA A 23 -5.33 -1.21 3.68
N CYS A 24 -5.84 -1.18 2.45
CA CYS A 24 -6.25 -2.39 1.73
C CYS A 24 -5.54 -2.45 0.37
N TRP A 25 -4.96 -3.59 0.02
CA TRP A 25 -4.14 -3.71 -1.18
C TRP A 25 -3.89 -5.18 -1.56
N TRP A 26 -3.29 -5.39 -2.72
CA TRP A 26 -2.74 -6.70 -3.10
C TRP A 26 -1.36 -6.90 -2.46
N PHE A 27 -1.33 -7.04 -1.14
CA PHE A 27 -0.10 -7.22 -0.37
C PHE A 27 0.56 -8.59 -0.64
N HIS A 28 1.90 -8.64 -0.67
CA HIS A 28 2.71 -9.86 -0.75
C HIS A 28 3.44 -10.09 0.56
N LYS A 29 4.76 -9.82 0.61
CA LYS A 29 5.50 -9.59 1.84
C LYS A 29 5.35 -8.11 2.20
N CYS A 30 4.15 -7.75 2.64
CA CYS A 30 3.59 -6.40 2.60
C CYS A 30 3.59 -5.77 1.22
N HIS A 31 4.35 -4.70 0.94
CA HIS A 31 4.18 -4.00 -0.33
C HIS A 31 5.45 -3.28 -0.82
N ASN A 32 5.56 -3.18 -2.14
CA ASN A 32 6.45 -2.22 -2.81
C ASN A 32 5.71 -0.99 -3.31
N SER A 33 4.38 -1.05 -3.39
CA SER A 33 3.53 0.06 -3.76
C SER A 33 2.26 0.03 -2.92
N LEU A 34 1.78 1.18 -2.49
CA LEU A 34 0.56 1.29 -1.70
C LEU A 34 -0.15 2.57 -2.09
N LEU A 35 -1.08 2.49 -3.05
CA LEU A 35 -1.83 3.67 -3.51
C LEU A 35 -3.01 4.02 -2.60
N THR A 36 -3.42 3.07 -1.76
CA THR A 36 -4.48 3.18 -0.75
C THR A 36 -3.94 3.54 0.64
N GLY A 37 -2.66 3.93 0.72
CA GLY A 37 -2.03 4.31 1.98
C GLY A 37 -2.59 5.61 2.54
N THR A 38 -2.21 5.93 3.77
CA THR A 38 -2.76 7.08 4.48
C THR A 38 -2.32 8.39 3.83
N TYR A 39 -3.27 9.29 3.58
CA TYR A 39 -2.96 10.64 3.11
C TYR A 39 -2.86 11.60 4.30
N GLY A 40 -1.76 12.35 4.42
CA GLY A 40 -1.57 13.28 5.52
C GLY A 40 -0.13 13.76 5.72
N LYS A 41 0.12 14.38 6.86
CA LYS A 41 1.45 14.81 7.32
C LYS A 41 2.01 13.81 8.33
N ASN A 42 3.33 13.82 8.52
CA ASN A 42 4.03 12.99 9.52
C ASN A 42 3.78 11.48 9.34
N LEU A 43 3.71 11.02 8.09
CA LEU A 43 3.53 9.61 7.76
C LEU A 43 4.80 8.82 8.13
N LYS A 44 4.60 7.64 8.69
CA LYS A 44 5.68 6.69 9.01
C LYS A 44 6.18 6.01 7.73
N TYR A 45 7.31 5.30 7.85
CA TYR A 45 7.87 4.45 6.78
C TYR A 45 6.77 3.65 6.07
N ALA A 46 6.69 3.81 4.74
CA ALA A 46 5.77 3.07 3.87
C ALA A 46 4.27 3.21 4.19
N GLY A 47 3.86 4.08 5.12
CA GLY A 47 2.45 4.21 5.54
C GLY A 47 1.59 5.13 4.68
N GLY A 48 2.19 5.81 3.70
CA GLY A 48 1.51 6.73 2.81
C GLY A 48 1.23 6.18 1.42
N ILE A 49 0.87 7.09 0.51
CA ILE A 49 0.77 6.77 -0.91
C ILE A 49 2.18 6.59 -1.47
N THR A 50 2.64 5.36 -1.64
CA THR A 50 4.07 5.06 -1.86
C THR A 50 4.30 4.20 -3.09
N TRP A 51 5.44 4.42 -3.76
CA TRP A 51 5.93 3.61 -4.87
C TRP A 51 7.45 3.42 -4.77
N ASN A 52 7.87 2.26 -4.29
CA ASN A 52 9.25 2.00 -3.87
C ASN A 52 10.26 2.10 -5.01
N SER A 53 9.95 1.57 -6.19
CA SER A 53 10.90 1.58 -7.32
C SER A 53 11.26 2.98 -7.81
N ASP A 54 10.39 3.98 -7.58
CA ASP A 54 10.55 5.31 -8.15
C ASP A 54 11.19 6.26 -7.14
N TRP A 55 10.72 6.23 -5.89
CA TRP A 55 11.15 7.19 -4.86
C TRP A 55 11.33 6.61 -3.45
N GLY A 56 11.28 5.29 -3.29
CA GLY A 56 11.46 4.61 -2.01
C GLY A 56 10.28 4.77 -1.04
N PHE A 57 10.49 4.38 0.22
CA PHE A 57 9.42 4.26 1.22
C PHE A 57 9.16 5.50 2.11
N TYR A 58 9.98 6.55 1.98
CA TYR A 58 9.87 7.77 2.79
C TYR A 58 9.28 8.95 2.03
N LYS A 59 9.06 8.79 0.72
CA LYS A 59 8.43 9.79 -0.14
C LYS A 59 7.02 9.34 -0.47
N PHE A 60 6.08 10.27 -0.37
CA PHE A 60 4.66 10.01 -0.54
C PHE A 60 4.07 10.88 -1.65
N ALA A 61 3.27 10.28 -2.51
CA ALA A 61 2.58 11.01 -3.56
C ALA A 61 1.44 11.87 -2.97
N LYS A 62 1.17 13.00 -3.61
CA LYS A 62 0.04 13.87 -3.24
C LYS A 62 -1.29 13.40 -3.82
N LEU A 63 -1.23 12.60 -4.89
CA LEU A 63 -2.36 12.09 -5.63
C LEU A 63 -1.98 10.73 -6.22
N ALA A 64 -2.93 9.81 -6.24
CA ALA A 64 -2.86 8.56 -6.99
C ALA A 64 -4.16 8.38 -7.76
N THR A 65 -4.06 7.95 -9.01
CA THR A 65 -5.22 7.66 -9.86
C THR A 65 -4.96 6.37 -10.60
N MET A 66 -5.83 5.39 -10.39
CA MET A 66 -5.79 4.10 -11.09
C MET A 66 -6.86 4.12 -12.18
N MET A 67 -6.46 3.86 -13.43
CA MET A 67 -7.37 3.82 -14.57
C MET A 67 -7.09 2.55 -15.38
N ILE A 68 -8.16 2.00 -15.97
CA ILE A 68 -8.07 0.91 -16.93
C ILE A 68 -8.64 1.38 -18.26
N ARG A 69 -8.09 0.87 -19.36
CA ARG A 69 -8.64 1.09 -20.70
C ARG A 69 -8.90 -0.28 -21.31
N PRO A 70 -10.04 -0.49 -22.01
CA PRO A 70 -10.23 -1.68 -22.83
C PRO A 70 -9.08 -1.86 -23.81
N ASN A 71 -8.75 -3.11 -24.12
CA ASN A 71 -7.80 -3.45 -25.17
C ASN A 71 -8.43 -3.28 -26.54
#